data_AF-A0A6J6AC74-F1
#
_entry.id   AF-A0A6J6AC74-F1
#
_cell.length_a   1.000
_cell.length_b   1.000
_cell.length_c   1.000
_cell.angle_alpha   90.00
_cell.angle_beta   90.00
_cell.angle_gamma   90.00
#
_symmetry.space_group_name_H-M   'P 1'
#
loop_
_entity.id
_entity.type
_entity.pdbx_description
1 polymer ?
#
loop_
_entity_poly.entity_id
_entity_poly.type
_entity_poly.pdbx_seq_one_letter_code
_entity_poly.pdbx_strand_id
1 'polypeptide(L)'
;MTPLILLWSDAWIDVDEARTVAGNHCRLSTDRADLQVADAVVFPVPTLRGELPESRSHDDQLWVLWSQESATQYPQLDNHTFVAQFDLVATYWLDSDLPIPYVVSRSFDALPPLAPLEQRSPTPASAWISSALDKCGRDLYLLELMRYLPIG
;
A
#
# COMPACT_ATOMS: atom_id res chain seq x y z
N MET A 1 -8.96 -24.15 -14.57
CA MET A 1 -8.46 -22.96 -15.30
C MET A 1 -7.53 -22.20 -14.35
N THR A 2 -6.46 -21.61 -14.87
CA THR A 2 -5.60 -20.73 -14.07
C THR A 2 -6.19 -19.31 -14.15
N PRO A 3 -6.52 -18.67 -13.00
CA PRO A 3 -7.19 -17.39 -13.01
C PRO A 3 -6.31 -16.29 -13.61
N LEU A 4 -6.93 -15.34 -14.32
CA LEU A 4 -6.32 -14.14 -14.87
C LEU A 4 -6.64 -12.94 -13.98
N ILE A 5 -5.60 -12.28 -13.48
CA ILE A 5 -5.70 -11.06 -12.68
C ILE A 5 -5.17 -9.90 -13.53
N LEU A 6 -6.00 -8.88 -13.72
CA LEU A 6 -5.64 -7.63 -14.37
C LEU A 6 -5.18 -6.60 -13.33
N LEU A 7 -3.98 -6.06 -13.50
CA LEU A 7 -3.52 -4.88 -12.79
C LEU A 7 -3.97 -3.64 -13.56
N TRP A 8 -4.90 -2.85 -13.01
CA TRP A 8 -5.47 -1.67 -13.68
C TRP A 8 -4.41 -0.59 -13.99
N SER A 9 -3.36 -0.59 -13.17
CA SER A 9 -2.13 0.16 -13.33
C SER A 9 -1.00 -0.69 -12.72
N ASP A 10 0.18 -0.62 -13.31
CA ASP A 10 1.42 -1.27 -12.85
C ASP A 10 2.32 -0.34 -12.03
N ALA A 11 1.87 0.90 -11.77
CA ALA A 11 2.62 1.83 -10.96
C ALA A 11 2.84 1.26 -9.56
N TRP A 12 4.10 1.28 -9.11
CA TRP A 12 4.53 0.80 -7.79
C TRP A 12 4.48 -0.72 -7.60
N ILE A 13 4.27 -1.49 -8.66
CA ILE A 13 4.35 -2.95 -8.65
C ILE A 13 5.50 -3.39 -9.57
N ASP A 14 6.43 -4.18 -9.04
CA ASP A 14 7.34 -4.95 -9.89
C ASP A 14 6.56 -6.13 -10.49
N VAL A 15 6.09 -5.96 -11.72
CA VAL A 15 5.22 -6.94 -12.39
C VAL A 15 5.96 -8.26 -12.65
N ASP A 16 7.27 -8.23 -12.87
CA ASP A 16 8.05 -9.44 -13.17
C ASP A 16 8.34 -10.24 -11.89
N GLU A 17 8.62 -9.55 -10.78
CA GLU A 17 8.63 -10.18 -9.46
C GLU A 17 7.24 -10.75 -9.13
N ALA A 18 6.17 -9.98 -9.34
CA ALA A 18 4.81 -10.43 -9.08
C ALA A 18 4.43 -11.67 -9.92
N ARG A 19 4.85 -11.73 -11.19
CA ARG A 19 4.67 -12.92 -12.05
C ARG A 19 5.45 -14.12 -11.53
N THR A 20 6.67 -13.89 -11.03
CA THR A 20 7.49 -14.93 -10.42
C THR A 20 6.83 -15.51 -9.18
N VAL A 21 6.29 -14.64 -8.31
CA VAL A 21 5.56 -15.04 -7.10
C VAL A 21 4.23 -15.73 -7.44
N ALA A 22 3.51 -15.23 -8.44
CA ALA A 22 2.28 -15.83 -8.94
C ALA A 22 2.51 -17.27 -9.45
N GLY A 23 3.64 -17.50 -10.13
CA GLY A 23 4.03 -18.81 -10.64
C GLY A 23 2.91 -19.46 -11.46
N ASN A 24 2.46 -20.64 -11.05
CA ASN A 24 1.36 -21.37 -11.70
C ASN A 24 -0.01 -21.13 -11.03
N HIS A 25 -0.08 -20.30 -9.99
CA HIS A 25 -1.31 -20.05 -9.24
C HIS A 25 -2.26 -19.09 -9.98
N CYS A 26 -1.73 -18.09 -10.67
CA CYS A 26 -2.50 -17.16 -11.49
C CYS A 26 -1.66 -16.59 -12.64
N ARG A 27 -2.33 -15.98 -13.62
CA ARG A 27 -1.73 -15.17 -14.67
C ARG A 27 -1.93 -13.70 -14.35
N LEU A 28 -0.89 -12.88 -14.57
CA LEU A 28 -0.97 -11.42 -14.40
C LEU A 28 -0.93 -10.72 -15.76
N SER A 29 -1.90 -9.82 -15.98
CA SER A 29 -1.92 -8.91 -17.12
C SER A 29 -1.88 -7.46 -16.66
N THR A 30 -1.27 -6.61 -17.48
CA THR A 30 -1.32 -5.14 -17.39
C THR A 30 -2.02 -4.53 -18.61
N ASP A 31 -2.49 -5.38 -19.55
CA ASP A 31 -3.23 -4.94 -20.73
C ASP A 31 -4.71 -4.73 -20.37
N ARG A 32 -5.18 -3.48 -20.46
CA ARG A 32 -6.58 -3.15 -20.17
C ARG A 32 -7.57 -3.83 -21.12
N ALA A 33 -7.13 -4.30 -22.28
CA ALA A 33 -7.96 -5.12 -23.16
C ALA A 33 -8.43 -6.43 -22.49
N ASP A 34 -7.70 -6.92 -21.49
CA ASP A 34 -8.04 -8.13 -20.75
C ASP A 34 -9.15 -7.92 -19.71
N LEU A 35 -9.68 -6.70 -19.53
CA LEU A 35 -10.77 -6.41 -18.58
C LEU A 35 -11.99 -7.33 -18.79
N GLN A 36 -12.27 -7.72 -20.04
CA GLN A 36 -13.43 -8.55 -20.38
C GLN A 36 -13.26 -10.03 -20.00
N VAL A 37 -12.02 -10.48 -19.79
CA VAL A 37 -11.68 -11.89 -19.58
C VAL A 37 -10.96 -12.14 -18.25
N ALA A 38 -10.63 -11.09 -17.50
CA ALA A 38 -9.99 -11.20 -16.20
C ALA A 38 -10.97 -11.68 -15.14
N ASP A 39 -10.56 -12.67 -14.34
CA ASP A 39 -11.31 -13.17 -13.19
C ASP A 39 -11.27 -12.16 -12.02
N ALA A 40 -10.22 -11.36 -11.93
CA ALA A 40 -10.13 -10.25 -10.97
C ALA A 40 -9.40 -9.03 -11.55
N VAL A 41 -9.76 -7.84 -11.06
CA VAL A 41 -9.12 -6.58 -11.41
C VAL A 41 -8.64 -5.88 -10.14
N VAL A 42 -7.35 -5.58 -10.07
CA VAL A 42 -6.73 -4.86 -8.96
C VAL A 42 -6.61 -3.40 -9.32
N PHE A 43 -7.17 -2.52 -8.48
CA PHE A 43 -7.19 -1.08 -8.66
C PHE A 43 -6.29 -0.38 -7.64
N PRO A 44 -5.10 0.09 -8.06
CA PRO A 44 -4.25 0.89 -7.20
C PRO A 44 -4.86 2.28 -6.96
N VAL A 45 -5.25 2.55 -5.72
CA VAL A 45 -5.81 3.86 -5.31
C VAL A 45 -4.89 5.03 -5.66
N PRO A 46 -3.55 4.94 -5.50
CA PRO A 46 -2.68 6.09 -5.77
C PRO A 46 -2.63 6.51 -7.24
N THR A 47 -2.92 5.61 -8.17
CA THR A 47 -2.88 5.86 -9.62
C THR A 47 -4.23 5.75 -10.30
N LEU A 48 -5.29 5.46 -9.54
CA LEU A 48 -6.65 5.50 -10.04
C LEU A 48 -7.02 6.95 -10.41
N ARG A 49 -6.93 7.25 -11.71
CA ARG A 49 -7.31 8.53 -12.31
C ARG A 49 -8.59 8.33 -13.10
N GLY A 50 -9.59 9.14 -12.82
CA GLY A 50 -10.90 9.04 -13.46
C GLY A 50 -11.83 8.03 -12.77
N GLU A 51 -12.91 7.71 -13.44
CA GLU A 51 -13.93 6.79 -12.95
C GLU A 51 -13.49 5.33 -13.14
N LEU A 52 -14.00 4.45 -12.28
CA LEU A 52 -13.93 3.00 -12.47
C LEU A 52 -14.66 2.64 -13.79
N PRO A 53 -14.42 1.45 -14.37
CA PRO A 53 -15.31 0.94 -15.41
C PRO A 53 -16.78 1.08 -14.98
N GLU A 54 -17.70 1.30 -15.92
CA GLU A 54 -19.12 1.48 -15.56
C GLU A 54 -19.72 0.22 -14.90
N SER A 55 -19.24 -0.95 -15.30
CA SER A 55 -19.66 -2.23 -14.76
C SER A 55 -18.55 -3.28 -14.82
N ARG A 56 -18.73 -4.34 -14.04
CA ARG A 56 -17.98 -5.59 -14.22
C ARG A 56 -18.30 -6.20 -15.58
N SER A 57 -17.33 -6.92 -16.14
CA SER A 57 -17.51 -7.64 -17.41
C SER A 57 -18.40 -8.89 -17.26
N HIS A 58 -18.40 -9.50 -16.07
CA HIS A 58 -19.24 -10.63 -15.70
C HIS A 58 -19.44 -10.69 -14.18
N ASP A 59 -20.49 -11.37 -13.73
CA ASP A 59 -20.92 -11.40 -12.31
C ASP A 59 -19.86 -11.99 -11.38
N ASP A 60 -19.03 -12.91 -11.88
CA ASP A 60 -17.97 -13.56 -11.12
C ASP A 60 -16.64 -12.77 -11.09
N GLN A 61 -16.56 -11.59 -11.75
CA GLN A 61 -15.34 -10.78 -11.77
C GLN A 61 -15.15 -10.04 -10.44
N LEU A 62 -14.05 -10.30 -9.74
CA LEU A 62 -13.73 -9.61 -8.49
C LEU A 62 -13.03 -8.29 -8.73
N TRP A 63 -13.48 -7.24 -8.05
CA TRP A 63 -12.77 -5.96 -8.00
C TRP A 63 -12.06 -5.81 -6.66
N VAL A 64 -10.75 -5.62 -6.73
CA VAL A 64 -9.88 -5.52 -5.56
C VAL A 64 -9.36 -4.09 -5.45
N LEU A 65 -9.72 -3.39 -4.38
CA LEU A 65 -9.07 -2.13 -4.03
C LEU A 65 -7.69 -2.42 -3.47
N TRP A 66 -6.66 -1.73 -3.94
CA TRP A 66 -5.30 -1.87 -3.41
C TRP A 66 -4.68 -0.52 -3.06
N SER A 67 -4.18 -0.38 -1.83
CA SER A 67 -3.39 0.79 -1.41
C SER A 67 -2.56 0.51 -0.18
N GLN A 68 -1.26 0.82 -0.24
CA GLN A 68 -0.48 0.99 0.99
C GLN A 68 -0.52 2.43 1.51
N GLU A 69 -0.95 3.40 0.71
CA GLU A 69 -0.90 4.80 1.08
C GLU A 69 -1.90 5.19 2.17
N SER A 70 -1.52 6.17 3.00
CA SER A 70 -2.36 6.70 4.07
C SER A 70 -3.66 7.36 3.56
N ALA A 71 -4.77 7.10 4.23
CA ALA A 71 -6.05 7.75 3.95
C ALA A 71 -6.02 9.28 4.13
N THR A 72 -5.11 9.81 4.97
CA THR A 72 -4.87 11.26 5.06
C THR A 72 -4.37 11.85 3.74
N GLN A 73 -3.59 11.08 2.98
CA GLN A 73 -3.10 11.49 1.66
C GLN A 73 -4.11 11.14 0.57
N TYR A 74 -4.85 10.03 0.72
CA TYR A 74 -5.85 9.52 -0.21
C TYR A 74 -7.22 9.34 0.47
N PRO A 75 -8.00 10.43 0.66
CA PRO A 75 -9.24 10.40 1.44
C PRO A 75 -10.32 9.48 0.88
N GLN A 76 -10.22 9.05 -0.39
CA GLN A 76 -11.15 8.05 -0.92
C GLN A 76 -11.13 6.72 -0.16
N LEU A 77 -10.04 6.38 0.52
CA LEU A 77 -9.99 5.20 1.39
C LEU A 77 -10.98 5.31 2.57
N ASP A 78 -11.19 6.51 3.11
CA ASP A 78 -12.17 6.73 4.20
C ASP A 78 -13.61 6.91 3.69
N ASN A 79 -13.81 6.95 2.37
CA ASN A 79 -15.13 7.06 1.77
C ASN A 79 -15.77 5.67 1.62
N HIS A 80 -16.67 5.33 2.54
CA HIS A 80 -17.40 4.06 2.52
C HIS A 80 -18.14 3.78 1.20
N THR A 81 -18.71 4.80 0.55
CA THR A 81 -19.38 4.62 -0.75
C THR A 81 -18.38 4.24 -1.84
N PHE A 82 -17.18 4.84 -1.81
CA PHE A 82 -16.13 4.48 -2.75
C PHE A 82 -15.64 3.05 -2.52
N VAL A 83 -15.33 2.70 -1.27
CA VAL A 83 -14.81 1.37 -0.89
C VAL A 83 -15.84 0.27 -1.15
N ALA A 84 -17.14 0.54 -0.95
CA ALA A 84 -18.21 -0.43 -1.19
C ALA A 84 -18.40 -0.84 -2.66
N GLN A 85 -17.71 -0.20 -3.62
CA GLN A 85 -17.70 -0.63 -5.02
C GLN A 85 -16.80 -1.84 -5.27
N PHE A 86 -15.94 -2.18 -4.31
CA PHE A 86 -14.96 -3.28 -4.42
C PHE A 86 -15.42 -4.48 -3.60
N ASP A 87 -15.08 -5.68 -4.08
CA ASP A 87 -15.39 -6.94 -3.42
C ASP A 87 -14.38 -7.28 -2.33
N LEU A 88 -13.12 -6.85 -2.52
CA LEU A 88 -12.03 -7.05 -1.57
C LEU A 88 -11.25 -5.76 -1.39
N VAL A 89 -10.84 -5.51 -0.15
CA VAL A 89 -9.99 -4.38 0.24
C VAL A 89 -8.62 -4.89 0.66
N ALA A 90 -7.59 -4.44 -0.04
CA ALA A 90 -6.20 -4.81 0.21
C ALA A 90 -5.40 -3.57 0.65
N THR A 91 -5.25 -3.37 1.96
CA THR A 91 -4.62 -2.16 2.51
C THR A 91 -3.70 -2.44 3.69
N TYR A 92 -3.00 -1.41 4.18
CA TYR A 92 -2.20 -1.52 5.40
C TYR A 92 -3.02 -1.72 6.68
N TRP A 93 -4.36 -1.58 6.63
CA TRP A 93 -5.23 -1.82 7.77
C TRP A 93 -5.27 -3.32 8.11
N LEU A 94 -5.12 -3.64 9.40
CA LEU A 94 -5.07 -5.02 9.88
C LEU A 94 -6.41 -5.76 9.79
N ASP A 95 -7.50 -5.02 9.64
CA ASP A 95 -8.87 -5.51 9.50
C ASP A 95 -9.39 -5.47 8.05
N SER A 96 -8.53 -5.15 7.06
CA SER A 96 -8.88 -5.28 5.65
C SER A 96 -8.98 -6.76 5.23
N ASP A 97 -9.69 -7.06 4.15
CA ASP A 97 -9.84 -8.44 3.66
C ASP A 97 -8.49 -9.08 3.35
N LEU A 98 -7.56 -8.26 2.84
CA LEU A 98 -6.18 -8.62 2.54
C LEU A 98 -5.21 -7.61 3.19
N PRO A 99 -4.78 -7.83 4.45
CA PRO A 99 -3.84 -6.93 5.10
C PRO A 99 -2.46 -6.94 4.43
N ILE A 100 -1.98 -5.77 4.02
CA ILE A 100 -0.68 -5.54 3.40
C ILE A 100 0.13 -4.56 4.27
N PRO A 101 0.65 -5.02 5.42
CA PRO A 101 1.38 -4.15 6.33
C PRO A 101 2.71 -3.69 5.71
N TYR A 102 3.17 -2.51 6.11
CA TYR A 102 4.49 -1.98 5.74
C TYR A 102 5.65 -2.80 6.31
N VAL A 103 5.40 -3.46 7.44
CA VAL A 103 6.41 -4.22 8.19
C VAL A 103 5.91 -5.64 8.33
N VAL A 104 6.70 -6.59 7.85
CA VAL A 104 6.46 -8.03 7.99
C VAL A 104 7.54 -8.65 8.87
N SER A 105 7.33 -9.89 9.33
CA SER A 105 8.22 -10.55 10.29
C SER A 105 9.71 -10.56 9.88
N ARG A 106 9.99 -10.64 8.58
CA ARG A 106 11.35 -10.64 8.03
C ARG A 106 11.92 -9.27 7.71
N SER A 107 11.15 -8.18 7.87
CA SER A 107 11.63 -6.82 7.61
C SER A 107 12.83 -6.43 8.47
N PHE A 108 13.08 -7.17 9.56
CA PHE A 108 14.15 -6.89 10.50
C PHE A 108 15.34 -7.86 10.41
N ASP A 109 15.28 -8.87 9.55
CA ASP A 109 16.31 -9.94 9.47
C ASP A 109 17.68 -9.38 9.04
N ALA A 110 17.70 -8.31 8.25
CA ALA A 110 18.91 -7.66 7.75
C ALA A 110 19.40 -6.49 8.64
N LEU A 111 18.73 -6.19 9.76
CA LEU A 111 19.16 -5.11 10.62
C LEU A 111 20.47 -5.46 11.36
N PRO A 112 21.38 -4.50 11.54
CA PRO A 112 22.55 -4.71 12.36
C PRO A 112 22.14 -4.99 13.82
N PRO A 113 22.97 -5.70 14.60
CA PRO A 113 22.73 -5.86 16.02
C PRO A 113 22.65 -4.49 16.70
N LEU A 114 21.76 -4.40 17.70
CA LEU A 114 21.62 -3.16 18.48
C LEU A 114 22.95 -2.80 19.13
N ALA A 115 23.41 -1.57 18.92
CA ALA A 115 24.61 -1.06 19.57
C ALA A 115 24.41 -1.04 21.11
N PRO A 116 25.44 -1.39 21.90
CA PRO A 116 25.45 -1.19 23.35
C PRO A 116 25.14 0.26 23.73
N LEU A 117 24.49 0.47 24.88
CA LEU A 117 24.01 1.80 25.28
C LEU A 117 25.15 2.82 25.37
N GLU A 118 26.32 2.41 25.87
CA GLU A 118 27.52 3.22 26.01
C GLU A 118 28.13 3.69 24.68
N GLN A 119 27.74 3.10 23.54
CA GLN A 119 28.18 3.47 22.20
C GLN A 119 27.16 4.35 21.47
N ARG A 120 25.97 4.59 22.06
CA ARG A 120 24.92 5.39 21.43
C ARG A 120 25.19 6.88 21.62
N SER A 121 24.62 7.69 20.72
CA SER A 121 24.62 9.15 20.86
C SER A 121 24.05 9.56 22.23
N PRO A 122 24.61 10.58 22.91
CA PRO A 122 24.00 11.13 24.11
C PRO A 122 22.65 11.82 23.83
N THR A 123 22.38 12.17 22.56
CA THR A 123 21.06 12.65 22.15
C THR A 123 20.07 11.48 22.15
N PRO A 124 18.98 11.54 22.94
CA PRO A 124 18.11 10.39 23.19
C PRO A 124 17.24 9.99 22.00
N ALA A 125 17.08 10.87 21.01
CA ALA A 125 16.27 10.62 19.83
C ALA A 125 16.84 11.36 18.60
N SER A 126 16.50 10.86 17.42
CA SER A 126 16.79 11.50 16.14
C SER A 126 15.56 11.48 15.25
N ALA A 127 15.40 12.50 14.41
CA ALA A 127 14.31 12.57 13.44
C ALA A 127 14.87 12.60 12.02
N TRP A 128 14.46 11.64 11.19
CA TRP A 128 14.71 11.68 9.76
C TRP A 128 13.39 11.70 9.01
N ILE A 129 13.11 12.82 8.36
CA ILE A 129 11.93 13.05 7.54
C ILE A 129 12.39 13.27 6.10
N SER A 130 12.05 12.34 5.22
CA SER A 130 12.43 12.39 3.80
C SER A 130 11.37 13.04 2.90
N SER A 131 10.14 13.22 3.40
CA SER A 131 9.02 13.77 2.63
C SER A 131 8.62 15.15 3.14
N ALA A 132 8.47 16.09 2.21
CA ALA A 132 7.95 17.44 2.48
C ALA A 132 6.43 17.48 2.70
N LEU A 133 5.72 16.35 2.50
CA LEU A 133 4.29 16.28 2.76
C LEU A 133 4.03 16.10 4.26
N ASP A 134 3.33 17.07 4.85
CA ASP A 134 2.92 17.05 6.26
C ASP A 134 1.43 17.39 6.45
N LYS A 135 0.55 16.54 5.90
CA LYS A 135 -0.90 16.68 6.13
C LYS A 135 -1.33 16.24 7.54
N CYS A 136 -0.50 15.45 8.22
CA CYS A 136 -0.80 14.92 9.55
C CYS A 136 -0.29 15.82 10.70
N GLY A 137 0.45 16.90 10.41
CA GLY A 137 1.00 17.80 11.42
C GLY A 137 2.19 17.22 12.19
N ARG A 138 2.89 16.25 11.59
CA ARG A 138 4.11 15.63 12.12
C ARG A 138 5.17 16.68 12.43
N ASP A 139 5.34 17.71 11.61
CA ASP A 139 6.39 18.70 11.81
C ASP A 139 6.06 19.58 13.01
N LEU A 140 4.79 19.98 13.17
CA LEU A 140 4.31 20.67 14.37
C LEU A 140 4.49 19.82 15.63
N TYR A 141 4.15 18.53 15.56
CA TYR A 141 4.35 17.60 16.65
C TYR A 141 5.83 17.45 17.02
N LEU A 142 6.71 17.32 16.03
CA LEU A 142 8.15 17.23 16.22
C LEU A 142 8.70 18.49 16.87
N LEU A 143 8.30 19.67 16.38
CA LEU A 143 8.72 20.96 16.95
C LEU A 143 8.28 21.14 18.41
N GLU A 144 7.06 20.72 18.75
CA GLU A 144 6.61 20.74 20.14
C GLU A 144 7.40 19.76 21.01
N LEU A 145 7.65 18.54 20.51
CA LEU A 145 8.43 17.53 21.22
C LEU A 145 9.87 17.99 21.48
N MET A 146 10.49 18.70 20.53
CA MET A 146 11.83 19.27 20.66
C MET A 146 11.96 20.29 21.80
N ARG A 147 10.86 20.83 22.32
CA ARG A 147 10.87 21.71 23.50
C ARG A 147 11.10 20.94 24.80
N TYR A 148 10.84 19.63 24.82
CA TYR A 148 10.93 18.79 26.03
C TYR A 148 12.01 17.71 25.92
N LEU A 149 12.42 17.32 24.71
CA LEU A 149 13.41 16.28 24.46
C LEU A 149 14.42 16.76 23.41
N PRO A 150 15.74 16.68 23.68
CA PRO A 150 16.74 16.93 22.65
C PRO A 150 16.61 15.90 21.53
N ILE A 151 16.40 16.37 20.30
CA ILE A 151 16.29 15.54 19.10
C ILE A 151 17.30 16.05 18.09
N GLY A 152 18.09 15.12 17.54
CA GLY A 152 19.10 15.37 16.50
C GLY A 152 18.61 15.06 15.09
#